data_AF-A0A957LCR8-F1
#
_entry.id   AF-A0A957LCR8-F1
#
_cell.length_a   1.000
_cell.length_b   1.000
_cell.length_c   1.000
_cell.angle_alpha   90.00
_cell.angle_beta   90.00
_cell.angle_gamma   90.00
#
_symmetry.space_group_name_H-M   'P 1'
#
loop_
_entity.id
_entity.type
_entity.pdbx_description
1 polymer ?
#
loop_
_entity_poly.entity_id
_entity_poly.type
_entity_poly.pdbx_seq_one_letter_code
_entity_poly.pdbx_strand_id
1 'polypeptide(L)'
;MRTLTHSQKSWLGLVSALILVLAGWQFLSAQIDDPLPPATAPIHPTFPLLDAAGEEVRLTGNDISAAQTCGSCHDVEFIANHSFHADAGLNSFTAAGQVTNGRAWDTSPGSFGRWNPFDYRYLSPTSDLKTDLTTPEWLQTFTRHPGGGPAVLSRDGQPLTELDSNHVTVENGIINPETGALEAWDWATSGTAEMNCFMCHLPNSNNEARIEALQAGEFGSATTATLLGTGLVEKAADGWLWNQAAFDEQGNLQREFITLQDPTNANCGQCHGQTHTDLNTPFVLTEYDSSDYSTLTTGQIMSPQRVADSGLNLSGKAELARSFDIHTERVLSCTDCHYSLNNPVYFQEADAQRPDHLTFDPRRIDLGEYLYRPLHQFAKGQSAQSILATELDNTQRQCTSCHSVEATHDWLPFKEQHTTALSCESCHVPELFAPAVEYIDWTVLQTDGEPVVAYRGFADDNLDFSATNLLTGYEPLLLPRETADGRSQLAPYNLITAWYWVYGDPQRPVPERDLEAAWLDGEDYHSDVLKTFDQNNDGKLTTGELVLDTDVKVNLLT
;
A
#
# COMPACT_ATOMS: atom_id res chain seq x y z
N MET A 1 44.12 -64.17 -2.95
CA MET A 1 43.35 -63.84 -1.74
C MET A 1 44.09 -62.77 -0.96
N ARG A 2 43.69 -61.50 -1.06
CA ARG A 2 44.12 -60.44 -0.13
C ARG A 2 42.95 -60.13 0.78
N THR A 3 43.06 -60.56 2.03
CA THR A 3 42.08 -60.31 3.10
C THR A 3 42.18 -58.84 3.53
N LEU A 4 41.13 -58.08 3.24
CA LEU A 4 40.97 -56.69 3.70
C LEU A 4 41.00 -56.65 5.24
N THR A 5 41.76 -55.72 5.80
CA THR A 5 41.89 -55.53 7.25
C THR A 5 40.62 -54.92 7.84
N HIS A 6 40.40 -55.11 9.14
CA HIS A 6 39.17 -54.75 9.85
C HIS A 6 38.76 -53.27 9.68
N SER A 7 39.73 -52.38 9.46
CA SER A 7 39.55 -50.95 9.22
C SER A 7 39.00 -50.60 7.83
N GLN A 8 39.22 -51.44 6.81
CA GLN A 8 38.68 -51.20 5.47
C GLN A 8 37.21 -51.63 5.37
N LYS A 9 36.81 -52.63 6.17
CA LYS A 9 35.40 -53.07 6.26
C LYS A 9 34.50 -52.06 6.97
N SER A 10 35.01 -51.33 7.96
CA SER A 10 34.26 -50.27 8.66
C SER A 10 34.07 -49.02 7.79
N TRP A 11 35.04 -48.70 6.94
CA TRP A 11 34.95 -47.53 6.05
C TRP A 11 33.97 -47.76 4.88
N LEU A 12 33.97 -48.96 4.30
CA LEU A 12 32.96 -49.35 3.30
C LEU A 12 31.53 -49.37 3.87
N GLY A 13 31.36 -49.82 5.13
CA GLY A 13 30.05 -49.80 5.79
C GLY A 13 29.53 -48.38 6.06
N LEU A 14 30.40 -47.45 6.45
CA LEU A 14 30.04 -46.04 6.67
C LEU A 14 29.70 -45.32 5.37
N VAL A 15 30.43 -45.57 4.28
CA VAL A 15 30.14 -44.97 2.97
C VAL A 15 28.84 -45.51 2.38
N SER A 16 28.56 -46.82 2.53
CA SER A 16 27.28 -47.40 2.09
C SER A 16 26.08 -46.91 2.92
N ALA A 17 26.26 -46.69 4.23
CA ALA A 17 25.22 -46.10 5.08
C ALA A 17 24.97 -44.63 4.72
N LEU A 18 26.01 -43.85 4.40
CA LEU A 18 25.88 -42.45 4.00
C LEU A 18 25.17 -42.31 2.63
N ILE A 19 25.47 -43.20 1.68
CA ILE A 19 24.81 -43.23 0.36
C ILE A 19 23.33 -43.63 0.49
N LEU A 20 22.97 -44.55 1.40
CA LEU A 20 21.58 -44.91 1.65
C LEU A 20 20.79 -43.81 2.38
N VAL A 21 21.44 -43.03 3.25
CA VAL A 21 20.82 -41.86 3.90
C VAL A 21 20.64 -40.70 2.90
N LEU A 22 21.61 -40.47 2.02
CA LEU A 22 21.52 -39.45 0.95
C LEU A 22 20.50 -39.82 -0.13
N ALA A 23 20.42 -41.10 -0.52
CA ALA A 23 19.38 -41.57 -1.43
C ALA A 23 17.98 -41.58 -0.77
N GLY A 24 17.91 -41.85 0.54
CA GLY A 24 16.68 -41.74 1.33
C GLY A 24 16.17 -40.30 1.45
N TRP A 25 17.08 -39.32 1.55
CA TRP A 25 16.74 -37.89 1.51
C TRP A 25 16.26 -37.44 0.12
N GLN A 26 16.90 -37.90 -0.96
CA GLN A 26 16.45 -37.58 -2.31
C GLN A 26 15.08 -38.18 -2.68
N PHE A 27 14.71 -39.32 -2.09
CA PHE A 27 13.38 -39.91 -2.28
C PHE A 27 12.31 -39.36 -1.34
N LEU A 28 12.65 -38.80 -0.17
CA LEU A 28 11.68 -38.12 0.71
C LEU A 28 11.42 -36.66 0.34
N SER A 29 12.31 -36.00 -0.41
CA SER A 29 12.08 -34.64 -0.95
C SER A 29 11.27 -34.60 -2.25
N ALA A 30 10.87 -35.74 -2.81
CA ALA A 30 10.12 -35.82 -4.07
C ALA A 30 8.59 -35.93 -3.89
N GLN A 31 8.08 -35.73 -2.68
CA GLN A 31 6.64 -35.65 -2.37
C GLN A 31 6.36 -34.52 -1.38
N ILE A 32 6.94 -33.35 -1.65
CA ILE A 32 6.23 -32.12 -1.30
C ILE A 32 5.12 -32.07 -2.34
N ASP A 33 3.89 -32.36 -1.93
CA ASP A 33 2.73 -32.02 -2.76
C ASP A 33 2.92 -30.55 -3.13
N ASP A 34 3.13 -30.26 -4.42
CA ASP A 34 3.08 -28.89 -4.92
C ASP A 34 1.80 -28.28 -4.34
N PRO A 35 1.86 -27.10 -3.70
CA PRO A 35 0.64 -26.42 -3.30
C PRO A 35 -0.24 -26.38 -4.55
N LEU A 36 -1.48 -26.86 -4.39
CA LEU A 36 -2.48 -26.84 -5.47
C LEU A 36 -2.34 -25.48 -6.17
N PRO A 37 -2.13 -25.44 -7.50
CA PRO A 37 -2.01 -24.17 -8.19
C PRO A 37 -3.23 -23.33 -7.78
N PRO A 38 -3.02 -22.03 -7.46
CA PRO A 38 -4.12 -21.16 -7.08
C PRO A 38 -5.24 -21.37 -8.09
N ALA A 39 -6.45 -21.60 -7.58
CA ALA A 39 -7.59 -21.91 -8.43
C ALA A 39 -7.72 -20.80 -9.47
N THR A 40 -7.32 -21.09 -10.72
CA THR A 40 -7.53 -20.19 -11.85
C THR A 40 -8.99 -19.82 -11.85
N ALA A 41 -9.32 -18.53 -11.97
CA ALA A 41 -10.71 -18.09 -11.95
C ALA A 41 -11.49 -18.94 -12.98
N PRO A 42 -12.41 -19.83 -12.53
CA PRO A 42 -12.92 -20.91 -13.37
C PRO A 42 -13.75 -20.42 -14.57
N ILE A 43 -13.98 -19.11 -14.65
CA ILE A 43 -14.87 -18.41 -15.58
C ILE A 43 -14.08 -17.65 -16.66
N HIS A 44 -12.77 -17.39 -16.49
CA HIS A 44 -12.04 -16.55 -17.45
C HIS A 44 -11.86 -17.26 -18.80
N PRO A 45 -12.36 -16.68 -19.92
CA PRO A 45 -12.08 -17.20 -21.27
C PRO A 45 -10.61 -16.94 -21.63
N THR A 46 -10.18 -17.49 -22.77
CA THR A 46 -8.93 -17.07 -23.44
C THR A 46 -9.17 -15.72 -24.13
N PHE A 47 -8.18 -14.84 -24.13
CA PHE A 47 -8.29 -13.47 -24.65
C PHE A 47 -6.91 -12.99 -25.14
N PRO A 48 -6.85 -12.03 -26.08
CA PRO A 48 -5.60 -11.44 -26.51
C PRO A 48 -5.09 -10.41 -25.49
N LEU A 49 -3.78 -10.18 -25.47
CA LEU A 49 -3.19 -9.02 -24.79
C LEU A 49 -3.00 -7.88 -25.81
N LEU A 50 -3.55 -6.72 -25.51
CA LEU A 50 -3.65 -5.59 -26.45
C LEU A 50 -2.92 -4.36 -25.92
N ASP A 51 -2.28 -3.61 -26.83
CA ASP A 51 -1.71 -2.29 -26.53
C ASP A 51 -2.78 -1.18 -26.58
N ALA A 52 -2.37 0.07 -26.33
CA ALA A 52 -3.27 1.23 -26.32
C ALA A 52 -3.98 1.50 -27.67
N ALA A 53 -3.42 1.01 -28.79
CA ALA A 53 -4.05 1.10 -30.11
C ALA A 53 -5.03 -0.05 -30.38
N GLY A 54 -5.16 -1.00 -29.45
CA GLY A 54 -5.95 -2.21 -29.62
C GLY A 54 -5.28 -3.28 -30.48
N GLU A 55 -3.96 -3.17 -30.69
CA GLU A 55 -3.17 -4.15 -31.45
C GLU A 55 -2.54 -5.19 -30.52
N GLU A 56 -2.30 -6.40 -31.02
CA GLU A 56 -1.76 -7.49 -30.21
C GLU A 56 -0.30 -7.21 -29.81
N VAL A 57 -0.03 -7.18 -28.50
CA VAL A 57 1.31 -6.84 -27.95
C VAL A 57 2.41 -7.79 -28.44
N ARG A 58 2.08 -9.05 -28.73
CA ARG A 58 3.02 -10.04 -29.28
C ARG A 58 3.52 -9.65 -30.69
N LEU A 59 2.78 -8.82 -31.41
CA LEU A 59 3.13 -8.35 -32.76
C LEU A 59 3.84 -7.00 -32.69
N THR A 60 3.40 -6.10 -31.80
CA THR A 60 3.89 -4.73 -31.73
C THR A 60 5.12 -4.57 -30.84
N GLY A 61 5.24 -5.37 -29.77
CA GLY A 61 6.27 -5.18 -28.74
C GLY A 61 5.96 -4.02 -27.77
N ASN A 62 4.81 -3.37 -27.93
CA ASN A 62 4.40 -2.21 -27.13
C ASN A 62 3.96 -2.60 -25.73
N ASP A 63 3.75 -1.57 -24.91
CA ASP A 63 3.10 -1.67 -23.62
C ASP A 63 1.67 -2.20 -23.73
N ILE A 64 1.28 -3.04 -22.76
CA ILE A 64 -0.10 -3.52 -22.64
C ILE A 64 -1.01 -2.41 -22.09
N SER A 65 -2.19 -2.25 -22.69
CA SER A 65 -3.29 -1.47 -22.13
C SER A 65 -4.24 -2.39 -21.38
N ALA A 66 -4.40 -2.15 -20.08
CA ALA A 66 -5.37 -2.87 -19.27
C ALA A 66 -6.79 -2.55 -19.74
N ALA A 67 -7.01 -1.30 -20.15
CA ALA A 67 -8.30 -0.86 -20.70
C ALA A 67 -8.67 -1.59 -21.98
N GLN A 68 -7.75 -1.73 -22.95
CA GLN A 68 -8.05 -2.45 -24.20
C GLN A 68 -8.13 -3.97 -23.98
N THR A 69 -7.22 -4.53 -23.19
CA THR A 69 -7.16 -5.97 -22.93
C THR A 69 -8.42 -6.47 -22.22
N CYS A 70 -8.78 -5.82 -21.10
CA CYS A 70 -9.91 -6.24 -20.26
C CYS A 70 -11.24 -5.67 -20.78
N GLY A 71 -11.21 -4.57 -21.53
CA GLY A 71 -12.36 -3.83 -22.06
C GLY A 71 -13.26 -4.63 -23.00
N SER A 72 -12.75 -5.72 -23.57
CA SER A 72 -13.54 -6.62 -24.42
C SER A 72 -14.62 -7.40 -23.64
N CYS A 73 -14.40 -7.61 -22.34
CA CYS A 73 -15.27 -8.40 -21.46
C CYS A 73 -15.81 -7.62 -20.26
N HIS A 74 -15.15 -6.52 -19.89
CA HIS A 74 -15.48 -5.68 -18.75
C HIS A 74 -15.65 -4.22 -19.19
N ASP A 75 -16.55 -3.49 -18.54
CA ASP A 75 -16.68 -2.05 -18.70
C ASP A 75 -15.59 -1.34 -17.87
N VAL A 76 -14.37 -1.29 -18.42
CA VAL A 76 -13.20 -0.74 -17.70
C VAL A 76 -13.35 0.74 -17.40
N GLU A 77 -14.04 1.50 -18.25
CA GLU A 77 -14.37 2.90 -17.99
C GLU A 77 -15.27 3.04 -16.76
N PHE A 78 -16.33 2.22 -16.67
CA PHE A 78 -17.16 2.18 -15.47
C PHE A 78 -16.36 1.78 -14.24
N ILE A 79 -15.52 0.73 -14.33
CA ILE A 79 -14.69 0.26 -13.22
C ILE A 79 -13.77 1.37 -12.70
N ALA A 80 -13.02 2.03 -13.58
CA ALA A 80 -12.06 3.08 -13.20
C ALA A 80 -12.76 4.30 -12.60
N ASN A 81 -13.92 4.70 -13.16
CA ASN A 81 -14.71 5.83 -12.65
C ASN A 81 -15.50 5.51 -11.37
N HIS A 82 -15.58 4.24 -10.98
CA HIS A 82 -16.22 3.80 -9.74
C HIS A 82 -15.20 3.10 -8.85
N SER A 83 -14.10 3.80 -8.56
CA SER A 83 -13.03 3.37 -7.65
C SER A 83 -12.41 4.59 -6.98
N PHE A 84 -12.62 4.74 -5.67
CA PHE A 84 -11.98 5.82 -4.90
C PHE A 84 -10.45 5.64 -4.83
N HIS A 85 -9.95 4.41 -5.04
CA HIS A 85 -8.52 4.13 -5.14
C HIS A 85 -7.93 4.74 -6.41
N ALA A 86 -8.64 4.60 -7.55
CA ALA A 86 -8.20 5.19 -8.82
C ALA A 86 -8.45 6.70 -8.87
N ASP A 87 -9.57 7.17 -8.32
CA ASP A 87 -9.90 8.60 -8.24
C ASP A 87 -8.89 9.38 -7.40
N ALA A 88 -8.40 8.79 -6.30
CA ALA A 88 -7.43 9.39 -5.38
C ALA A 88 -7.82 10.80 -4.87
N GLY A 89 -9.09 11.21 -5.00
CA GLY A 89 -9.58 12.54 -4.65
C GLY A 89 -9.71 13.53 -5.82
N LEU A 90 -9.41 13.14 -7.06
CA LEU A 90 -9.49 14.01 -8.24
C LEU A 90 -10.89 14.62 -8.42
N ASN A 91 -11.96 13.83 -8.31
CA ASN A 91 -13.32 14.35 -8.48
C ASN A 91 -13.84 15.13 -7.26
N SER A 92 -13.06 15.21 -6.18
CA SER A 92 -13.42 15.86 -4.92
C SER A 92 -12.61 17.13 -4.64
N PHE A 93 -12.04 17.74 -5.68
CA PHE A 93 -11.28 18.99 -5.52
C PHE A 93 -12.16 20.15 -5.03
N THR A 94 -11.58 20.94 -4.14
CA THR A 94 -12.11 22.20 -3.62
C THR A 94 -11.04 23.28 -3.74
N ALA A 95 -11.43 24.54 -3.47
CA ALA A 95 -10.44 25.54 -3.16
C ALA A 95 -9.63 25.14 -1.91
N ALA A 96 -8.38 25.59 -1.83
CA ALA A 96 -7.52 25.34 -0.67
C ALA A 96 -8.22 25.73 0.64
N GLY A 97 -8.18 24.84 1.63
CA GLY A 97 -8.77 25.07 2.95
C GLY A 97 -10.29 24.89 3.03
N GLN A 98 -10.93 24.40 1.95
CA GLN A 98 -12.37 24.08 1.93
C GLN A 98 -12.66 22.58 2.10
N VAL A 99 -11.62 21.75 2.24
CA VAL A 99 -11.79 20.32 2.56
C VAL A 99 -12.30 20.18 3.99
N THR A 100 -13.44 19.49 4.15
CA THR A 100 -14.01 19.24 5.48
C THR A 100 -13.04 18.37 6.30
N ASN A 101 -12.73 18.80 7.53
CA ASN A 101 -11.71 18.17 8.38
C ASN A 101 -10.28 18.13 7.76
N GLY A 102 -10.02 18.96 6.75
CA GLY A 102 -8.70 19.16 6.15
C GLY A 102 -7.94 20.33 6.77
N ARG A 103 -6.70 20.53 6.31
CA ARG A 103 -5.84 21.66 6.66
C ARG A 103 -6.15 22.86 5.76
N ALA A 104 -5.64 24.04 6.14
CA ALA A 104 -5.90 25.31 5.44
C ALA A 104 -5.41 25.34 3.97
N TRP A 105 -4.57 24.38 3.57
CA TRP A 105 -4.03 24.23 2.22
C TRP A 105 -4.53 22.99 1.48
N ASP A 106 -5.24 22.08 2.15
CA ASP A 106 -5.73 20.86 1.48
C ASP A 106 -6.75 21.26 0.40
N THR A 107 -6.63 20.64 -0.76
CA THR A 107 -7.49 20.89 -1.94
C THR A 107 -8.35 19.70 -2.31
N SER A 108 -8.11 18.53 -1.72
CA SER A 108 -8.95 17.34 -1.87
C SER A 108 -8.90 16.52 -0.57
N PRO A 109 -9.93 15.70 -0.26
CA PRO A 109 -9.85 14.71 0.82
C PRO A 109 -8.94 13.50 0.51
N GLY A 110 -8.61 13.25 -0.77
CA GLY A 110 -7.78 12.12 -1.21
C GLY A 110 -6.29 12.45 -1.30
N SER A 111 -5.45 11.43 -1.51
CA SER A 111 -3.99 11.59 -1.62
C SER A 111 -3.54 12.49 -2.78
N PHE A 112 -4.38 12.65 -3.80
CA PHE A 112 -4.20 13.67 -4.84
C PHE A 112 -4.88 14.97 -4.39
N GLY A 113 -4.19 15.76 -3.55
CA GLY A 113 -4.61 17.09 -3.11
C GLY A 113 -4.66 17.29 -1.59
N ARG A 114 -4.60 16.21 -0.81
CA ARG A 114 -4.39 16.26 0.65
C ARG A 114 -2.90 16.12 0.97
N TRP A 115 -2.37 17.05 1.74
CA TRP A 115 -0.98 16.98 2.20
C TRP A 115 -0.82 15.96 3.34
N ASN A 116 0.29 15.22 3.32
CA ASN A 116 0.58 14.15 4.26
C ASN A 116 2.03 14.25 4.77
N PRO A 117 2.29 14.33 6.09
CA PRO A 117 3.66 14.44 6.61
C PRO A 117 4.53 13.19 6.39
N PHE A 118 3.95 12.07 5.97
CA PHE A 118 4.71 10.87 5.58
C PHE A 118 5.35 10.99 4.20
N ASP A 119 4.76 11.81 3.33
CA ASP A 119 5.26 12.03 1.97
C ASP A 119 5.87 13.44 1.83
N TYR A 120 5.51 14.38 2.72
CA TYR A 120 5.93 15.79 2.81
C TYR A 120 5.75 16.68 1.57
N ARG A 121 5.33 16.12 0.44
CA ARG A 121 5.09 16.87 -0.79
C ARG A 121 3.70 17.50 -0.87
N TYR A 122 3.66 18.81 -1.11
CA TYR A 122 2.44 19.58 -1.30
C TYR A 122 2.07 19.69 -2.79
N LEU A 123 1.05 18.92 -3.19
CA LEU A 123 0.46 19.00 -4.52
C LEU A 123 -0.05 20.41 -4.79
N SER A 124 0.70 21.16 -5.61
CA SER A 124 0.53 22.60 -5.71
C SER A 124 -0.71 22.95 -6.54
N PRO A 125 -1.58 23.85 -6.05
CA PRO A 125 -2.63 24.47 -6.86
C PRO A 125 -2.04 25.17 -8.09
N THR A 126 -2.82 25.23 -9.18
CA THR A 126 -2.43 25.93 -10.42
C THR A 126 -2.11 27.41 -10.21
N SER A 127 -2.64 28.02 -9.15
CA SER A 127 -2.43 29.43 -8.79
C SER A 127 -1.17 29.70 -7.99
N ASP A 128 -0.47 28.67 -7.52
CA ASP A 128 0.64 28.86 -6.59
C ASP A 128 1.88 29.40 -7.29
N LEU A 129 2.46 30.46 -6.72
CA LEU A 129 3.67 31.10 -7.25
C LEU A 129 4.93 30.26 -7.00
N LYS A 130 4.85 29.30 -6.08
CA LYS A 130 5.95 28.45 -5.68
C LYS A 130 5.45 27.01 -5.67
N THR A 131 5.77 26.28 -6.73
CA THR A 131 5.38 24.89 -6.91
C THR A 131 6.28 23.99 -6.07
N ASP A 132 5.67 23.07 -5.35
CA ASP A 132 6.35 22.00 -4.60
C ASP A 132 6.24 20.66 -5.33
N LEU A 133 5.00 20.23 -5.66
CA LEU A 133 4.72 18.97 -6.34
C LEU A 133 3.74 19.18 -7.51
N THR A 134 4.10 18.67 -8.69
CA THR A 134 3.25 18.62 -9.88
C THR A 134 2.55 17.26 -10.04
N THR A 135 1.67 17.13 -11.04
CA THR A 135 0.98 15.87 -11.36
C THR A 135 1.96 14.76 -11.77
N PRO A 136 2.94 14.97 -12.70
CA PRO A 136 3.98 13.98 -12.97
C PRO A 136 4.75 13.57 -11.71
N GLU A 137 5.22 14.52 -10.90
CA GLU A 137 5.98 14.20 -9.68
C GLU A 137 5.13 13.44 -8.66
N TRP A 138 3.81 13.71 -8.58
CA TRP A 138 2.91 12.94 -7.72
C TRP A 138 2.84 11.47 -8.16
N LEU A 139 2.83 11.17 -9.46
CA LEU A 139 2.87 9.80 -9.96
C LEU A 139 4.23 9.13 -9.68
N GLN A 140 5.32 9.89 -9.69
CA GLN A 140 6.65 9.36 -9.33
C GLN A 140 6.77 9.08 -7.83
N THR A 141 6.11 9.89 -6.98
CA THR A 141 6.27 9.83 -5.52
C THR A 141 5.22 8.95 -4.85
N PHE A 142 3.95 9.11 -5.19
CA PHE A 142 2.84 8.39 -4.54
C PHE A 142 2.55 7.08 -5.27
N THR A 143 3.21 6.00 -4.89
CA THR A 143 3.15 4.73 -5.65
C THR A 143 2.00 3.79 -5.28
N ARG A 144 1.23 4.14 -4.23
CA ARG A 144 0.09 3.37 -3.70
C ARG A 144 -1.24 3.57 -4.46
N HIS A 145 -1.25 4.36 -5.54
CA HIS A 145 -2.39 4.42 -6.46
C HIS A 145 -2.42 3.17 -7.37
N PRO A 146 -3.57 2.68 -7.84
CA PRO A 146 -3.63 1.61 -8.85
C PRO A 146 -3.52 2.14 -10.30
N GLY A 147 -3.41 3.45 -10.48
CA GLY A 147 -3.55 4.14 -11.78
C GLY A 147 -4.99 4.60 -11.99
N GLY A 148 -5.29 5.16 -13.16
CA GLY A 148 -6.57 5.85 -13.41
C GLY A 148 -6.63 7.22 -12.73
N GLY A 149 -7.82 7.85 -12.75
CA GLY A 149 -8.05 9.17 -12.16
C GLY A 149 -6.96 10.20 -12.53
N PRO A 150 -6.20 10.75 -11.57
CA PRO A 150 -5.18 11.77 -11.81
C PRO A 150 -3.97 11.27 -12.59
N ALA A 151 -3.84 9.95 -12.81
CA ALA A 151 -2.81 9.36 -13.63
C ALA A 151 -3.14 9.36 -15.14
N VAL A 152 -4.37 9.73 -15.51
CA VAL A 152 -4.85 9.78 -16.90
C VAL A 152 -5.59 11.08 -17.24
N LEU A 153 -6.15 11.77 -16.23
CA LEU A 153 -6.92 13.00 -16.39
C LEU A 153 -6.31 14.15 -15.56
N SER A 154 -6.40 15.37 -16.08
CA SER A 154 -6.11 16.60 -15.34
C SER A 154 -7.22 16.95 -14.35
N ARG A 155 -6.98 17.94 -13.47
CA ARG A 155 -8.00 18.49 -12.54
C ARG A 155 -9.25 19.02 -13.25
N ASP A 156 -9.15 19.43 -14.51
CA ASP A 156 -10.28 19.90 -15.32
C ASP A 156 -10.94 18.77 -16.14
N GLY A 157 -10.50 17.52 -15.97
CA GLY A 157 -11.04 16.33 -16.64
C GLY A 157 -10.57 16.14 -18.08
N GLN A 158 -9.49 16.81 -18.50
CA GLN A 158 -8.89 16.58 -19.82
C GLN A 158 -7.90 15.42 -19.77
N PRO A 159 -7.81 14.56 -20.80
CA PRO A 159 -6.73 13.57 -20.89
C PRO A 159 -5.36 14.24 -20.82
N LEU A 160 -4.45 13.71 -20.00
CA LEU A 160 -3.12 14.32 -19.80
C LEU A 160 -2.31 14.40 -21.10
N THR A 161 -2.47 13.41 -21.99
CA THR A 161 -1.86 13.37 -23.32
C THR A 161 -2.39 14.41 -24.30
N GLU A 162 -3.51 15.07 -23.98
CA GLU A 162 -4.15 16.09 -24.83
C GLU A 162 -3.91 17.53 -24.33
N LEU A 163 -3.15 17.71 -23.24
CA LEU A 163 -2.84 19.03 -22.69
C LEU A 163 -1.96 19.85 -23.65
N ASP A 164 -2.17 21.18 -23.67
CA ASP A 164 -1.37 22.09 -24.50
C ASP A 164 0.09 22.15 -24.01
N SER A 165 0.98 21.52 -24.77
CA SER A 165 2.42 21.49 -24.49
C SER A 165 3.10 22.86 -24.57
N ASN A 166 2.44 23.89 -25.11
CA ASN A 166 2.98 25.26 -25.15
C ASN A 166 2.75 26.04 -23.85
N HIS A 167 1.92 25.52 -22.95
CA HIS A 167 1.64 26.14 -21.67
C HIS A 167 1.98 25.19 -20.53
N VAL A 168 3.14 25.40 -19.92
CA VAL A 168 3.60 24.60 -18.78
C VAL A 168 2.83 24.99 -17.53
N THR A 169 2.18 24.01 -16.92
CA THR A 169 1.37 24.11 -15.70
C THR A 169 1.78 23.00 -14.73
N VAL A 170 1.13 22.92 -13.57
CA VAL A 170 1.32 21.80 -12.64
C VAL A 170 0.81 20.46 -13.19
N GLU A 171 0.05 20.43 -14.29
CA GLU A 171 -0.46 19.19 -14.90
C GLU A 171 0.50 18.56 -15.91
N ASN A 172 1.36 19.38 -16.52
CA ASN A 172 2.26 19.00 -17.61
C ASN A 172 3.64 19.62 -17.41
N GLY A 173 4.03 19.80 -16.15
CA GLY A 173 5.31 20.33 -15.78
C GLY A 173 5.99 19.47 -14.72
N ILE A 174 7.31 19.53 -14.70
CA ILE A 174 8.17 18.91 -13.68
C ILE A 174 9.17 19.95 -13.19
N ILE A 175 9.54 19.87 -11.92
CA ILE A 175 10.43 20.87 -11.35
C ILE A 175 11.87 20.41 -11.51
N ASN A 176 12.69 21.25 -12.12
CA ASN A 176 14.11 21.01 -12.24
C ASN A 176 14.76 21.08 -10.86
N PRO A 177 15.41 20.01 -10.36
CA PRO A 177 15.95 19.96 -9.01
C PRO A 177 17.11 20.95 -8.79
N GLU A 178 17.88 21.29 -9.83
CA GLU A 178 19.01 22.21 -9.72
C GLU A 178 18.59 23.68 -9.72
N THR A 179 17.55 24.02 -10.48
CA THR A 179 17.14 25.43 -10.69
C THR A 179 15.85 25.82 -9.97
N GLY A 180 15.05 24.83 -9.55
CA GLY A 180 13.69 25.02 -9.04
C GLY A 180 12.69 25.52 -10.10
N ALA A 181 13.10 25.60 -11.38
CA ALA A 181 12.23 26.05 -12.46
C ALA A 181 11.26 24.94 -12.88
N LEU A 182 10.03 25.33 -13.24
CA LEU A 182 9.05 24.42 -13.81
C LEU A 182 9.33 24.24 -15.30
N GLU A 183 9.67 23.02 -15.70
CA GLU A 183 9.96 22.60 -17.07
C GLU A 183 8.80 21.76 -17.62
N ALA A 184 8.68 21.67 -18.96
CA ALA A 184 7.61 20.91 -19.59
C ALA A 184 7.81 19.39 -19.40
N TRP A 185 6.74 18.69 -19.03
CA TRP A 185 6.66 17.23 -19.04
C TRP A 185 5.98 16.75 -20.33
N ASP A 186 6.56 15.74 -20.98
CA ASP A 186 6.01 15.19 -22.22
C ASP A 186 5.21 13.89 -21.97
N TRP A 187 3.89 14.06 -21.81
CA TRP A 187 2.95 12.95 -21.66
C TRP A 187 2.91 12.00 -22.87
N ALA A 188 3.28 12.45 -24.07
CA ALA A 188 3.34 11.58 -25.24
C ALA A 188 4.51 10.60 -25.16
N THR A 189 5.59 10.98 -24.46
CA THR A 189 6.76 10.13 -24.23
C THR A 189 6.58 9.24 -23.00
N SER A 190 6.11 9.79 -21.88
CA SER A 190 5.93 9.01 -20.64
C SER A 190 4.77 8.02 -20.71
N GLY A 191 3.78 8.30 -21.56
CA GLY A 191 2.45 7.70 -21.45
C GLY A 191 1.75 8.10 -20.15
N THR A 192 0.61 7.46 -19.89
CA THR A 192 -0.20 7.63 -18.67
C THR A 192 -0.40 6.28 -17.97
N ALA A 193 -0.63 6.27 -16.66
CA ALA A 193 -0.86 5.03 -15.93
C ALA A 193 -2.37 4.74 -15.83
N GLU A 194 -2.86 3.90 -16.74
CA GLU A 194 -4.22 3.34 -16.68
C GLU A 194 -4.46 2.58 -15.36
N MET A 195 -5.73 2.35 -15.00
CA MET A 195 -6.05 1.49 -13.85
C MET A 195 -5.52 0.07 -14.11
N ASN A 196 -4.53 -0.33 -13.33
CA ASN A 196 -3.80 -1.57 -13.54
C ASN A 196 -4.51 -2.75 -12.86
N CYS A 197 -5.34 -3.45 -13.64
CA CYS A 197 -6.09 -4.63 -13.17
C CYS A 197 -5.18 -5.75 -12.66
N PHE A 198 -3.97 -5.89 -13.23
CA PHE A 198 -3.06 -6.99 -12.95
C PHE A 198 -2.46 -6.93 -11.54
N MET A 199 -2.39 -5.75 -10.92
CA MET A 199 -1.93 -5.60 -9.52
C MET A 199 -2.78 -6.42 -8.55
N CYS A 200 -4.10 -6.45 -8.78
CA CYS A 200 -5.04 -7.11 -7.89
C CYS A 200 -5.43 -8.50 -8.38
N HIS A 201 -5.42 -8.73 -9.70
CA HIS A 201 -5.91 -9.97 -10.29
C HIS A 201 -4.83 -10.98 -10.67
N LEU A 202 -3.54 -10.71 -10.41
CA LEU A 202 -2.47 -11.71 -10.57
C LEU A 202 -1.95 -12.21 -9.21
N PRO A 203 -1.63 -13.51 -9.08
CA PRO A 203 -1.05 -14.06 -7.84
C PRO A 203 0.35 -13.51 -7.54
N ASN A 204 1.15 -13.24 -8.57
CA ASN A 204 2.52 -12.76 -8.45
C ASN A 204 2.72 -11.47 -9.29
N SER A 205 1.89 -10.46 -9.04
CA SER A 205 2.05 -9.15 -9.67
C SER A 205 3.37 -8.51 -9.24
N ASN A 206 4.20 -8.10 -10.20
CA ASN A 206 5.50 -7.49 -9.90
C ASN A 206 5.33 -5.99 -9.59
N ASN A 207 4.97 -5.67 -8.35
CA ASN A 207 4.76 -4.29 -7.92
C ASN A 207 6.07 -3.51 -7.78
N GLU A 208 7.19 -4.17 -7.48
CA GLU A 208 8.52 -3.55 -7.44
C GLU A 208 8.87 -2.96 -8.82
N ALA A 209 8.80 -3.76 -9.89
CA ALA A 209 9.08 -3.27 -11.23
C ALA A 209 8.07 -2.21 -11.71
N ARG A 210 6.82 -2.30 -11.25
CA ARG A 210 5.81 -1.26 -11.49
C ARG A 210 6.21 0.06 -10.83
N ILE A 211 6.65 0.02 -9.57
CA ILE A 211 7.11 1.18 -8.82
C ILE A 211 8.34 1.82 -9.49
N GLU A 212 9.30 1.00 -9.90
CA GLU A 212 10.47 1.46 -10.65
C GLU A 212 10.07 2.23 -11.92
N ALA A 213 9.12 1.71 -12.70
CA ALA A 213 8.61 2.38 -13.89
C ALA A 213 7.92 3.71 -13.57
N LEU A 214 7.12 3.77 -12.50
CA LEU A 214 6.47 5.01 -12.06
C LEU A 214 7.50 6.06 -11.63
N GLN A 215 8.48 5.68 -10.80
CA GLN A 215 9.53 6.57 -10.33
C GLN A 215 10.41 7.08 -11.48
N ALA A 216 10.68 6.24 -12.48
CA ALA A 216 11.40 6.60 -13.70
C ALA A 216 10.60 7.54 -14.63
N GLY A 217 9.31 7.76 -14.36
CA GLY A 217 8.42 8.53 -15.25
C GLY A 217 7.98 7.77 -16.49
N GLU A 218 8.16 6.45 -16.53
CA GLU A 218 7.71 5.55 -17.60
C GLU A 218 6.27 5.08 -17.31
N PHE A 219 5.34 6.02 -17.13
CA PHE A 219 4.00 5.75 -16.61
C PHE A 219 3.19 4.75 -17.45
N GLY A 220 3.27 4.85 -18.79
CA GLY A 220 2.62 3.91 -19.70
C GLY A 220 3.16 2.48 -19.58
N SER A 221 4.39 2.33 -19.13
CA SER A 221 5.07 1.05 -18.99
C SER A 221 4.81 0.35 -17.66
N ALA A 222 4.23 1.04 -16.67
CA ALA A 222 3.96 0.51 -15.33
C ALA A 222 3.05 -0.74 -15.35
N THR A 223 2.05 -0.78 -16.26
CA THR A 223 1.16 -1.94 -16.41
C THR A 223 1.92 -3.16 -16.95
N THR A 224 2.76 -2.98 -17.96
CA THR A 224 3.58 -4.07 -18.52
C THR A 224 4.61 -4.57 -17.52
N ALA A 225 5.25 -3.67 -16.78
CA ALA A 225 6.22 -4.02 -15.75
C ALA A 225 5.64 -4.93 -14.67
N THR A 226 4.34 -4.79 -14.36
CA THR A 226 3.61 -5.65 -13.40
C THR A 226 3.57 -7.13 -13.84
N LEU A 227 3.74 -7.40 -15.15
CA LEU A 227 3.74 -8.75 -15.71
C LEU A 227 5.13 -9.43 -15.68
N LEU A 228 6.19 -8.74 -15.26
CA LEU A 228 7.52 -9.33 -15.20
C LEU A 228 7.57 -10.51 -14.23
N GLY A 229 8.15 -11.63 -14.67
CA GLY A 229 8.21 -12.88 -13.91
C GLY A 229 7.00 -13.80 -14.08
N THR A 230 5.94 -13.36 -14.77
CA THR A 230 4.79 -14.22 -15.11
C THR A 230 5.08 -15.22 -16.23
N GLY A 231 6.18 -15.03 -16.97
CA GLY A 231 6.50 -15.77 -18.19
C GLY A 231 5.80 -15.24 -19.45
N LEU A 232 5.03 -14.15 -19.35
CA LEU A 232 4.38 -13.49 -20.50
C LEU A 232 5.32 -12.53 -21.23
N VAL A 233 6.19 -11.84 -20.49
CA VAL A 233 7.03 -10.76 -21.00
C VAL A 233 8.35 -10.69 -20.25
N GLU A 234 9.40 -10.30 -20.98
CA GLU A 234 10.72 -9.97 -20.44
C GLU A 234 11.11 -8.54 -20.84
N LYS A 235 11.91 -7.88 -20.02
CA LYS A 235 12.46 -6.55 -20.32
C LYS A 235 13.54 -6.69 -21.41
N ALA A 236 13.44 -5.90 -22.48
CA ALA A 236 14.45 -5.83 -23.53
C ALA A 236 15.28 -4.53 -23.42
N ALA A 237 16.29 -4.38 -24.28
CA ALA A 237 17.08 -3.14 -24.33
C ALA A 237 16.23 -1.93 -24.76
N ASP A 238 15.31 -2.16 -25.70
CA ASP A 238 14.33 -1.18 -26.17
C ASP A 238 12.94 -1.85 -26.11
N GLY A 239 12.11 -1.47 -25.13
CA GLY A 239 10.75 -1.99 -24.96
C GLY A 239 10.68 -3.40 -24.36
N TRP A 240 9.76 -4.22 -24.89
CA TRP A 240 9.38 -5.50 -24.29
C TRP A 240 9.53 -6.69 -25.24
N LEU A 241 9.98 -7.83 -24.70
CA LEU A 241 10.01 -9.09 -25.41
C LEU A 241 8.87 -9.99 -24.93
N TRP A 242 7.81 -10.07 -25.72
CA TRP A 242 6.64 -10.91 -25.42
C TRP A 242 6.89 -12.38 -25.78
N ASN A 243 6.49 -13.28 -24.86
CA ASN A 243 6.62 -14.72 -25.04
C ASN A 243 5.61 -15.22 -26.09
N GLN A 244 6.10 -15.44 -27.31
CA GLN A 244 5.28 -15.92 -28.42
C GLN A 244 4.60 -17.28 -28.14
N ALA A 245 5.21 -18.13 -27.31
CA ALA A 245 4.65 -19.42 -26.94
C ALA A 245 3.47 -19.31 -25.95
N ALA A 246 3.25 -18.13 -25.36
CA ALA A 246 2.11 -17.90 -24.49
C ALA A 246 0.79 -17.66 -25.25
N PHE A 247 0.86 -17.48 -26.57
CA PHE A 247 -0.30 -17.16 -27.41
C PHE A 247 -0.64 -18.32 -28.36
N ASP A 248 -1.92 -18.46 -28.71
CA ASP A 248 -2.39 -19.36 -29.75
C ASP A 248 -2.31 -18.71 -31.16
N GLU A 249 -2.69 -19.46 -32.19
CA GLU A 249 -2.69 -18.97 -33.58
C GLU A 249 -3.68 -17.80 -33.82
N GLN A 250 -4.65 -17.62 -32.92
CA GLN A 250 -5.63 -16.53 -32.95
C GLN A 250 -5.19 -15.32 -32.11
N GLY A 251 -4.00 -15.38 -31.49
CA GLY A 251 -3.45 -14.32 -30.67
C GLY A 251 -3.97 -14.28 -29.23
N ASN A 252 -4.75 -15.27 -28.80
CA ASN A 252 -5.22 -15.35 -27.41
C ASN A 252 -4.19 -16.02 -26.53
N LEU A 253 -4.15 -15.65 -25.25
CA LEU A 253 -3.38 -16.38 -24.24
C LEU A 253 -3.83 -17.84 -24.17
N GLN A 254 -2.85 -18.74 -24.19
CA GLN A 254 -3.08 -20.15 -23.92
C GLN A 254 -3.48 -20.34 -22.46
N ARG A 255 -4.26 -21.40 -22.18
CA ARG A 255 -4.97 -21.53 -20.90
C ARG A 255 -4.03 -21.64 -19.70
N GLU A 256 -2.86 -22.23 -19.88
CA GLU A 256 -1.81 -22.32 -18.87
C GLU A 256 -1.22 -20.96 -18.44
N PHE A 257 -1.34 -19.93 -19.29
CA PHE A 257 -0.87 -18.56 -18.98
C PHE A 257 -1.98 -17.68 -18.38
N ILE A 258 -3.22 -18.16 -18.33
CA ILE A 258 -4.35 -17.43 -17.73
C ILE A 258 -4.35 -17.72 -16.24
N THR A 259 -3.63 -16.89 -15.49
CA THR A 259 -3.44 -17.02 -14.04
C THR A 259 -4.30 -16.05 -13.22
N LEU A 260 -5.25 -15.35 -13.87
CA LEU A 260 -6.11 -14.38 -13.19
C LEU A 260 -6.89 -15.02 -12.04
N GLN A 261 -6.98 -14.30 -10.94
CA GLN A 261 -7.63 -14.70 -9.69
C GLN A 261 -8.43 -13.56 -9.06
N ASP A 262 -9.17 -13.89 -8.00
CA ASP A 262 -9.70 -12.88 -7.09
C ASP A 262 -8.56 -12.24 -6.27
N PRO A 263 -8.67 -10.96 -5.87
CA PRO A 263 -7.63 -10.30 -5.07
C PRO A 263 -7.38 -11.02 -3.74
N THR A 264 -6.10 -11.29 -3.46
CA THR A 264 -5.66 -11.92 -2.21
C THR A 264 -5.21 -10.88 -1.19
N ASN A 265 -5.04 -11.31 0.07
CA ASN A 265 -4.45 -10.46 1.12
C ASN A 265 -3.08 -9.93 0.71
N ALA A 266 -2.26 -10.74 0.02
CA ALA A 266 -0.95 -10.31 -0.46
C ALA A 266 -1.06 -9.20 -1.52
N ASN A 267 -2.08 -9.22 -2.40
CA ASN A 267 -2.32 -8.12 -3.33
C ASN A 267 -2.66 -6.81 -2.60
N CYS A 268 -3.53 -6.88 -1.58
CA CYS A 268 -3.86 -5.70 -0.76
C CYS A 268 -2.66 -5.19 0.06
N GLY A 269 -1.83 -6.12 0.55
CA GLY A 269 -0.64 -5.83 1.35
C GLY A 269 0.40 -4.96 0.64
N GLN A 270 0.45 -5.01 -0.70
CA GLN A 270 1.39 -4.22 -1.52
C GLN A 270 1.27 -2.69 -1.34
N CYS A 271 0.17 -2.19 -0.79
CA CYS A 271 -0.05 -0.75 -0.56
C CYS A 271 -0.62 -0.41 0.82
N HIS A 272 -1.24 -1.39 1.49
CA HIS A 272 -1.84 -1.18 2.80
C HIS A 272 -0.87 -1.42 3.94
N GLY A 273 -0.04 -2.46 3.92
CA GLY A 273 0.78 -2.79 5.08
C GLY A 273 1.25 -4.23 5.12
N GLN A 274 2.04 -4.51 6.15
CA GLN A 274 2.70 -5.79 6.38
C GLN A 274 1.67 -6.93 6.43
N THR A 275 1.71 -7.74 5.37
CA THR A 275 0.85 -8.90 5.18
C THR A 275 1.72 -10.12 4.94
N HIS A 276 1.59 -11.11 5.82
CA HIS A 276 2.43 -12.31 5.79
C HIS A 276 1.56 -13.55 5.91
N THR A 277 1.32 -14.25 4.80
CA THR A 277 0.43 -15.41 4.74
C THR A 277 1.17 -16.75 4.70
N ASP A 278 2.50 -16.76 4.54
CA ASP A 278 3.30 -18.00 4.55
C ASP A 278 3.61 -18.45 5.98
N LEU A 279 3.05 -19.59 6.38
CA LEU A 279 3.27 -20.17 7.71
C LEU A 279 4.62 -20.92 7.84
N ASN A 280 5.32 -21.18 6.74
CA ASN A 280 6.58 -21.92 6.76
C ASN A 280 7.78 -21.01 7.00
N THR A 281 7.66 -19.72 6.67
CA THR A 281 8.69 -18.72 6.92
C THR A 281 8.27 -17.84 8.10
N PRO A 282 9.14 -17.66 9.12
CA PRO A 282 8.84 -16.74 10.20
C PRO A 282 8.75 -15.29 9.72
N PHE A 283 7.68 -14.59 10.10
CA PHE A 283 7.53 -13.17 9.79
C PHE A 283 8.67 -12.35 10.41
N VAL A 284 9.37 -11.58 9.59
CA VAL A 284 10.38 -10.61 10.01
C VAL A 284 10.01 -9.24 9.47
N LEU A 285 10.39 -8.19 10.19
CA LEU A 285 10.30 -6.82 9.71
C LEU A 285 11.66 -6.48 9.11
N THR A 286 11.77 -6.41 7.78
CA THR A 286 13.04 -6.12 7.09
C THR A 286 13.04 -4.77 6.40
N GLU A 287 11.91 -4.41 5.79
CA GLU A 287 11.65 -3.12 5.17
C GLU A 287 10.42 -2.55 5.88
N TYR A 288 10.50 -1.27 6.22
CA TYR A 288 9.45 -0.60 6.98
C TYR A 288 9.43 0.87 6.59
N ASP A 289 8.69 1.16 5.52
CA ASP A 289 8.63 2.48 4.91
C ASP A 289 7.17 2.92 4.63
N SER A 290 6.99 3.96 3.83
CA SER A 290 5.68 4.52 3.48
C SER A 290 4.79 3.58 2.66
N SER A 291 5.34 2.52 2.06
CA SER A 291 4.58 1.47 1.38
C SER A 291 3.78 0.60 2.37
N ASP A 292 4.26 0.48 3.62
CA ASP A 292 3.61 -0.26 4.71
C ASP A 292 2.62 0.58 5.52
N TYR A 293 1.95 1.53 4.89
CA TYR A 293 1.32 2.68 5.55
C TYR A 293 0.43 2.35 6.75
N SER A 294 -0.41 1.32 6.68
CA SER A 294 -1.27 0.92 7.80
C SER A 294 -0.45 0.34 8.95
N THR A 295 0.55 -0.50 8.68
CA THR A 295 1.46 -0.97 9.74
C THR A 295 2.29 0.19 10.29
N LEU A 296 2.78 1.10 9.45
CA LEU A 296 3.52 2.30 9.84
C LEU A 296 2.73 3.19 10.81
N THR A 297 1.46 3.41 10.50
CA THR A 297 0.60 4.33 11.26
C THR A 297 -0.12 3.66 12.43
N THR A 298 -0.24 2.33 12.46
CA THR A 298 -1.06 1.63 13.47
C THR A 298 -0.42 0.42 14.12
N GLY A 299 0.76 -0.03 13.71
CA GLY A 299 1.40 -1.24 14.22
C GLY A 299 0.68 -2.56 13.90
N GLN A 300 -0.38 -2.53 13.07
CA GLN A 300 -1.14 -3.72 12.69
C GLN A 300 -0.37 -4.56 11.66
N ILE A 301 -0.29 -5.88 11.90
CA ILE A 301 0.26 -6.87 10.98
C ILE A 301 -0.84 -7.85 10.62
N MET A 302 -1.02 -8.10 9.32
CA MET A 302 -1.99 -9.07 8.82
C MET A 302 -1.29 -10.41 8.61
N SER A 303 -1.33 -11.29 9.64
CA SER A 303 -0.72 -12.61 9.55
C SER A 303 -1.44 -13.67 10.40
N PRO A 304 -1.65 -14.89 9.85
CA PRO A 304 -2.15 -16.02 10.61
C PRO A 304 -1.11 -16.58 11.60
N GLN A 305 0.15 -16.14 11.52
CA GLN A 305 1.22 -16.63 12.36
C GLN A 305 1.01 -16.22 13.82
N ARG A 306 1.31 -17.12 14.77
CA ARG A 306 1.43 -16.75 16.18
C ARG A 306 2.54 -15.75 16.37
N VAL A 307 2.31 -14.76 17.22
CA VAL A 307 3.30 -13.73 17.55
C VAL A 307 4.59 -14.37 18.06
N ALA A 308 4.48 -15.39 18.92
CA ALA A 308 5.60 -16.17 19.43
C ALA A 308 6.42 -16.92 18.36
N ASP A 309 5.82 -17.25 17.22
CA ASP A 309 6.46 -18.02 16.15
C ASP A 309 7.13 -17.12 15.09
N SER A 310 6.94 -15.80 15.17
CA SER A 310 7.57 -14.82 14.29
C SER A 310 9.10 -14.83 14.39
N GLY A 311 9.78 -14.18 13.46
CA GLY A 311 11.20 -13.84 13.54
C GLY A 311 11.51 -12.58 14.35
N LEU A 312 10.49 -11.87 14.85
CA LEU A 312 10.67 -10.62 15.61
C LEU A 312 11.31 -10.87 17.00
N ASN A 313 12.14 -9.94 17.46
CA ASN A 313 12.75 -9.98 18.79
C ASN A 313 11.85 -9.27 19.81
N LEU A 314 10.87 -10.00 20.34
CA LEU A 314 9.81 -9.47 21.20
C LEU A 314 10.08 -9.71 22.69
N SER A 315 9.76 -8.72 23.52
CA SER A 315 9.70 -8.86 24.97
C SER A 315 8.66 -9.91 25.36
N GLY A 316 9.03 -10.86 26.23
CA GLY A 316 8.11 -11.91 26.67
C GLY A 316 7.61 -12.84 25.55
N LYS A 317 8.29 -12.90 24.39
CA LYS A 317 7.83 -13.59 23.17
C LYS A 317 7.21 -14.98 23.39
N ALA A 318 7.81 -15.80 24.26
CA ALA A 318 7.34 -17.17 24.53
C ALA A 318 5.91 -17.23 25.10
N GLU A 319 5.40 -16.13 25.68
CA GLU A 319 4.07 -16.02 26.26
C GLU A 319 3.03 -15.49 25.26
N LEU A 320 3.46 -14.97 24.10
CA LEU A 320 2.62 -14.33 23.09
C LEU A 320 1.98 -15.37 22.15
N ALA A 321 1.09 -16.19 22.69
CA ALA A 321 0.53 -17.36 21.99
C ALA A 321 -0.58 -17.06 20.95
N ARG A 322 -1.09 -15.81 20.89
CA ARG A 322 -2.11 -15.40 19.91
C ARG A 322 -1.49 -15.20 18.52
N SER A 323 -2.30 -15.28 17.47
CA SER A 323 -1.92 -14.81 16.13
C SER A 323 -1.79 -13.28 16.09
N PHE A 324 -1.04 -12.75 15.11
CA PHE A 324 -1.06 -11.32 14.83
C PHE A 324 -2.48 -10.88 14.44
N ASP A 325 -3.13 -11.64 13.57
CA ASP A 325 -4.53 -11.44 13.23
C ASP A 325 -5.29 -12.78 13.21
N ILE A 326 -6.43 -12.82 13.90
CA ILE A 326 -7.25 -14.03 14.03
C ILE A 326 -8.07 -14.29 12.77
N HIS A 327 -8.38 -13.25 11.99
CA HIS A 327 -9.23 -13.37 10.80
C HIS A 327 -8.46 -14.10 9.69
N THR A 328 -7.21 -13.71 9.47
CA THR A 328 -6.25 -14.39 8.60
C THR A 328 -5.93 -15.82 9.10
N GLU A 329 -5.78 -16.06 10.40
CA GLU A 329 -5.67 -17.43 10.97
C GLU A 329 -6.88 -18.30 10.59
N ARG A 330 -8.07 -17.70 10.52
CA ARG A 330 -9.31 -18.35 10.12
C ARG A 330 -9.60 -18.27 8.63
N VAL A 331 -8.60 -17.91 7.83
CA VAL A 331 -8.64 -17.90 6.35
C VAL A 331 -9.65 -16.90 5.79
N LEU A 332 -9.96 -15.84 6.55
CA LEU A 332 -10.68 -14.69 6.01
C LEU A 332 -9.73 -13.83 5.18
N SER A 333 -10.23 -13.37 4.05
CA SER A 333 -9.55 -12.46 3.14
C SER A 333 -10.02 -11.03 3.34
N CYS A 334 -9.19 -10.05 2.97
CA CYS A 334 -9.56 -8.64 2.98
C CYS A 334 -10.87 -8.40 2.22
N THR A 335 -11.07 -9.09 1.10
CA THR A 335 -12.25 -9.02 0.23
C THR A 335 -13.54 -9.57 0.86
N ASP A 336 -13.47 -10.36 1.94
CA ASP A 336 -14.66 -10.83 2.67
C ASP A 336 -15.31 -9.71 3.49
N CYS A 337 -14.51 -8.71 3.88
CA CYS A 337 -14.96 -7.50 4.57
C CYS A 337 -15.08 -6.31 3.60
N HIS A 338 -14.08 -6.14 2.73
CA HIS A 338 -13.95 -5.09 1.72
C HIS A 338 -14.41 -5.57 0.33
N TYR A 339 -15.66 -6.05 0.27
CA TYR A 339 -16.23 -6.58 -0.96
C TYR A 339 -16.67 -5.47 -1.93
N SER A 340 -16.77 -5.80 -3.22
CA SER A 340 -17.45 -4.93 -4.20
C SER A 340 -18.92 -4.73 -3.83
N LEU A 341 -19.36 -3.48 -3.69
CA LEU A 341 -20.70 -3.16 -3.16
C LEU A 341 -21.87 -3.72 -3.98
N ASN A 342 -21.69 -3.97 -5.28
CA ASN A 342 -22.69 -4.62 -6.12
C ASN A 342 -22.49 -6.14 -6.25
N ASN A 343 -21.64 -6.76 -5.44
CA ASN A 343 -21.44 -8.21 -5.47
C ASN A 343 -22.75 -8.95 -5.10
N PRO A 344 -23.30 -9.80 -6.00
CA PRO A 344 -24.60 -10.44 -5.79
C PRO A 344 -24.62 -11.52 -4.69
N VAL A 345 -23.45 -11.96 -4.23
CA VAL A 345 -23.30 -12.89 -3.09
C VAL A 345 -23.41 -12.16 -1.76
N TYR A 346 -22.81 -10.97 -1.67
CA TYR A 346 -22.76 -10.19 -0.45
C TYR A 346 -23.90 -9.17 -0.32
N PHE A 347 -24.66 -8.96 -1.39
CA PHE A 347 -25.84 -8.10 -1.42
C PHE A 347 -26.74 -8.36 -0.21
N GLN A 348 -26.87 -7.34 0.63
CA GLN A 348 -27.86 -7.24 1.69
C GLN A 348 -28.58 -5.92 1.50
N GLU A 349 -29.91 -5.99 1.32
CA GLU A 349 -30.74 -4.80 1.21
C GLU A 349 -30.68 -4.03 2.53
N ALA A 350 -30.35 -2.73 2.48
CA ALA A 350 -30.44 -1.90 3.67
C ALA A 350 -31.90 -1.87 4.14
N ASP A 351 -32.15 -2.14 5.43
CA ASP A 351 -33.51 -2.23 5.99
C ASP A 351 -34.36 -0.97 5.69
N ALA A 352 -33.73 0.19 5.52
CA ALA A 352 -34.40 1.45 5.18
C ALA A 352 -34.94 1.52 3.73
N GLN A 353 -34.41 0.72 2.81
CA GLN A 353 -34.83 0.68 1.40
C GLN A 353 -35.79 -0.47 1.10
N ARG A 354 -35.82 -1.50 1.96
CA ARG A 354 -36.77 -2.61 1.85
C ARG A 354 -38.15 -2.15 2.27
N PRO A 355 -39.17 -2.19 1.37
CA PRO A 355 -40.54 -1.93 1.78
C PRO A 355 -40.94 -2.84 2.94
N ASP A 356 -41.60 -2.28 3.97
CA ASP A 356 -41.98 -3.00 5.21
C ASP A 356 -42.72 -4.34 4.99
N HIS A 357 -43.37 -4.50 3.83
CA HIS A 357 -44.14 -5.69 3.47
C HIS A 357 -43.32 -6.78 2.75
N LEU A 358 -42.08 -6.50 2.34
CA LEU A 358 -41.18 -7.48 1.71
C LEU A 358 -40.29 -8.11 2.78
N THR A 359 -40.42 -9.42 2.95
CA THR A 359 -39.51 -10.21 3.80
C THR A 359 -38.26 -10.65 3.05
N PHE A 360 -38.29 -10.62 1.73
CA PHE A 360 -37.20 -10.99 0.84
C PHE A 360 -37.38 -10.25 -0.49
N ASP A 361 -36.32 -9.60 -0.98
CA ASP A 361 -36.28 -8.99 -2.29
C ASP A 361 -35.41 -9.82 -3.26
N PRO A 362 -35.98 -10.43 -4.32
CA PRO A 362 -35.20 -11.16 -5.31
C PRO A 362 -34.44 -10.26 -6.29
N ARG A 363 -34.66 -8.93 -6.27
CA ARG A 363 -34.04 -7.98 -7.21
C ARG A 363 -32.58 -7.71 -6.81
N ARG A 364 -31.70 -8.55 -7.32
CA ARG A 364 -30.25 -8.38 -7.30
C ARG A 364 -29.71 -8.34 -8.72
N ILE A 365 -28.55 -7.72 -8.90
CA ILE A 365 -27.83 -7.75 -10.17
C ILE A 365 -27.54 -9.21 -10.59
N ASP A 366 -27.64 -9.50 -11.88
CA ASP A 366 -27.26 -10.81 -12.40
C ASP A 366 -25.74 -10.99 -12.34
N LEU A 367 -25.26 -12.24 -12.20
CA LEU A 367 -23.83 -12.51 -12.12
C LEU A 367 -23.09 -12.05 -13.39
N GLY A 368 -23.68 -12.20 -14.58
CA GLY A 368 -23.07 -11.72 -15.82
C GLY A 368 -22.97 -10.19 -15.87
N GLU A 369 -23.97 -9.49 -15.34
CA GLU A 369 -23.96 -8.01 -15.26
C GLU A 369 -22.94 -7.52 -14.22
N TYR A 370 -22.82 -8.21 -13.08
CA TYR A 370 -21.75 -7.96 -12.10
C TYR A 370 -20.37 -8.19 -12.70
N LEU A 371 -20.16 -9.26 -13.46
CA LEU A 371 -18.88 -9.52 -14.11
C LEU A 371 -18.55 -8.45 -15.16
N TYR A 372 -19.54 -7.96 -15.91
CA TYR A 372 -19.32 -6.87 -16.87
C TYR A 372 -19.04 -5.52 -16.18
N ARG A 373 -19.74 -5.21 -15.08
CA ARG A 373 -19.64 -3.93 -14.34
C ARG A 373 -19.45 -4.14 -12.83
N PRO A 374 -18.34 -4.71 -12.38
CA PRO A 374 -18.06 -4.83 -10.95
C PRO A 374 -17.73 -3.44 -10.39
N LEU A 375 -18.40 -3.02 -9.32
CA LEU A 375 -18.05 -1.78 -8.63
C LEU A 375 -16.70 -1.96 -7.93
N HIS A 376 -15.74 -1.11 -8.26
CA HIS A 376 -14.46 -1.04 -7.53
C HIS A 376 -14.49 -0.02 -6.38
N GLN A 377 -15.68 0.50 -6.08
CA GLN A 377 -16.03 1.07 -4.79
C GLN A 377 -16.20 -0.09 -3.82
N PHE A 378 -15.09 -0.47 -3.19
CA PHE A 378 -15.08 -1.51 -2.17
C PHE A 378 -15.72 -1.01 -0.90
N ALA A 379 -16.39 -1.92 -0.20
CA ALA A 379 -16.96 -1.66 1.09
C ALA A 379 -15.87 -1.15 2.04
N LYS A 380 -16.12 -0.01 2.67
CA LYS A 380 -15.11 0.76 3.40
C LYS A 380 -15.46 0.81 4.89
N GLY A 381 -14.45 0.59 5.72
CA GLY A 381 -14.52 0.83 7.15
C GLY A 381 -14.24 2.27 7.49
N GLN A 382 -14.51 2.65 8.73
CA GLN A 382 -14.14 3.97 9.20
C GLN A 382 -12.67 4.00 9.61
N SER A 383 -11.86 4.72 8.82
CA SER A 383 -10.42 4.83 9.05
C SER A 383 -10.01 6.29 9.29
N ALA A 384 -9.08 6.50 10.23
CA ALA A 384 -8.42 7.80 10.43
C ALA A 384 -7.34 8.09 9.38
N GLN A 385 -6.89 7.05 8.65
CA GLN A 385 -5.84 7.14 7.63
C GLN A 385 -6.32 7.83 6.36
N SER A 386 -7.62 7.81 6.06
CA SER A 386 -8.19 8.39 4.85
C SER A 386 -9.56 9.00 5.11
N ILE A 387 -9.74 10.24 4.65
CA ILE A 387 -11.03 10.96 4.68
C ILE A 387 -11.70 10.99 3.30
N LEU A 388 -11.21 10.20 2.34
CA LEU A 388 -11.81 10.06 1.01
C LEU A 388 -13.03 9.11 1.05
N ALA A 389 -14.01 9.35 0.19
CA ALA A 389 -15.20 8.50 0.03
C ALA A 389 -15.95 8.23 1.34
N THR A 390 -16.20 9.29 2.14
CA THR A 390 -16.89 9.19 3.44
C THR A 390 -18.32 8.64 3.33
N GLU A 391 -18.94 8.78 2.17
CA GLU A 391 -20.24 8.18 1.85
C GLU A 391 -20.22 6.65 1.85
N LEU A 392 -19.03 6.04 1.78
CA LEU A 392 -18.83 4.60 1.88
C LEU A 392 -18.40 4.16 3.29
N ASP A 393 -18.23 5.08 4.24
CA ASP A 393 -17.84 4.71 5.61
C ASP A 393 -18.87 3.77 6.23
N ASN A 394 -18.37 2.74 6.91
CA ASN A 394 -19.16 1.71 7.58
C ASN A 394 -20.01 0.83 6.65
N THR A 395 -19.71 0.82 5.34
CA THR A 395 -20.35 -0.11 4.39
C THR A 395 -19.76 -1.52 4.43
N GLN A 396 -18.56 -1.69 4.98
CA GLN A 396 -17.98 -3.03 5.22
C GLN A 396 -18.79 -3.83 6.25
N ARG A 397 -18.60 -5.15 6.27
CA ARG A 397 -19.17 -5.99 7.35
C ARG A 397 -18.62 -5.54 8.69
N GLN A 398 -19.52 -5.30 9.64
CA GLN A 398 -19.17 -4.96 11.01
C GLN A 398 -18.90 -6.24 11.82
N CYS A 399 -18.22 -6.12 12.96
CA CYS A 399 -17.92 -7.27 13.82
C CYS A 399 -19.18 -8.08 14.16
N THR A 400 -20.30 -7.39 14.41
CA THR A 400 -21.60 -7.98 14.76
C THR A 400 -22.31 -8.66 13.60
N SER A 401 -21.85 -8.47 12.35
CA SER A 401 -22.37 -9.21 11.18
C SER A 401 -21.98 -10.70 11.23
N CYS A 402 -20.91 -11.04 11.95
CA CYS A 402 -20.41 -12.42 12.08
C CYS A 402 -20.37 -12.90 13.54
N HIS A 403 -20.11 -12.01 14.50
CA HIS A 403 -19.95 -12.35 15.91
C HIS A 403 -21.18 -11.96 16.74
N SER A 404 -21.68 -12.92 17.53
CA SER A 404 -22.77 -12.67 18.49
C SER A 404 -22.21 -12.33 19.86
N VAL A 405 -22.40 -11.09 20.31
CA VAL A 405 -22.04 -10.65 21.68
C VAL A 405 -22.84 -11.44 22.72
N GLU A 406 -24.14 -11.66 22.48
CA GLU A 406 -25.02 -12.34 23.43
C GLU A 406 -24.70 -13.82 23.60
N ALA A 407 -24.37 -14.53 22.51
CA ALA A 407 -24.01 -15.95 22.56
C ALA A 407 -22.59 -16.20 23.08
N THR A 408 -21.78 -15.14 23.20
CA THR A 408 -20.41 -15.17 23.71
C THR A 408 -20.31 -14.22 24.92
N HIS A 409 -19.10 -13.82 25.33
CA HIS A 409 -18.90 -12.78 26.36
C HIS A 409 -19.64 -12.98 27.70
N ASP A 410 -19.96 -14.21 28.12
CA ASP A 410 -20.64 -14.49 29.40
C ASP A 410 -19.84 -14.03 30.63
N TRP A 411 -18.53 -13.82 30.44
CA TRP A 411 -17.63 -13.24 31.43
C TRP A 411 -17.83 -11.73 31.63
N LEU A 412 -18.43 -11.03 30.65
CA LEU A 412 -18.56 -9.58 30.64
C LEU A 412 -19.94 -9.18 31.21
N PRO A 413 -20.00 -8.62 32.44
CA PRO A 413 -21.25 -8.12 32.97
C PRO A 413 -21.73 -6.91 32.15
N PHE A 414 -23.05 -6.74 32.04
CA PHE A 414 -23.65 -5.62 31.30
C PHE A 414 -23.10 -5.47 29.86
N LYS A 415 -23.16 -6.55 29.08
CA LYS A 415 -22.64 -6.63 27.70
C LYS A 415 -23.02 -5.40 26.87
N GLU A 416 -24.30 -5.04 26.86
CA GLU A 416 -24.84 -3.90 26.11
C GLU A 416 -24.21 -2.54 26.48
N GLN A 417 -23.93 -2.30 27.76
CA GLN A 417 -23.34 -1.04 28.22
C GLN A 417 -21.90 -0.91 27.74
N HIS A 418 -21.14 -2.01 27.76
CA HIS A 418 -19.79 -2.03 27.22
C HIS A 418 -19.79 -1.82 25.71
N THR A 419 -20.60 -2.57 24.95
CA THR A 419 -20.65 -2.44 23.49
C THR A 419 -21.30 -1.14 23.01
N THR A 420 -21.95 -0.39 23.89
CA THR A 420 -22.40 0.97 23.59
C THR A 420 -21.29 1.99 23.78
N ALA A 421 -20.37 1.78 24.73
CA ALA A 421 -19.32 2.73 25.08
C ALA A 421 -17.98 2.45 24.39
N LEU A 422 -17.67 1.19 24.11
CA LEU A 422 -16.39 0.71 23.60
C LEU A 422 -16.60 0.04 22.24
N SER A 423 -15.68 0.31 21.32
CA SER A 423 -15.53 -0.47 20.10
C SER A 423 -14.97 -1.86 20.44
N CYS A 424 -15.21 -2.85 19.57
CA CYS A 424 -14.74 -4.22 19.80
C CYS A 424 -13.21 -4.27 19.94
N GLU A 425 -12.53 -3.47 19.12
CA GLU A 425 -11.07 -3.33 19.04
C GLU A 425 -10.46 -2.83 20.36
N SER A 426 -11.21 -2.07 21.18
CA SER A 426 -10.73 -1.60 22.49
C SER A 426 -10.37 -2.75 23.45
N CYS A 427 -11.05 -3.89 23.33
CA CYS A 427 -10.77 -5.09 24.13
C CYS A 427 -10.01 -6.16 23.35
N HIS A 428 -10.19 -6.22 22.02
CA HIS A 428 -9.60 -7.26 21.16
C HIS A 428 -8.25 -6.88 20.54
N VAL A 429 -7.89 -5.60 20.58
CA VAL A 429 -6.58 -5.06 20.17
C VAL A 429 -6.02 -4.16 21.29
N PRO A 430 -5.84 -4.69 22.52
CA PRO A 430 -5.41 -3.87 23.65
C PRO A 430 -3.94 -3.45 23.55
N GLU A 431 -3.15 -4.20 22.77
CA GLU A 431 -1.71 -4.01 22.58
C GLU A 431 -1.33 -4.45 21.17
N LEU A 432 -0.36 -3.78 20.59
CA LEU A 432 0.25 -4.08 19.30
C LEU A 432 1.74 -4.32 19.47
N PHE A 433 2.29 -5.21 18.65
CA PHE A 433 3.66 -5.71 18.80
C PHE A 433 4.62 -5.27 17.69
N ALA A 434 4.09 -4.73 16.59
CA ALA A 434 4.93 -4.04 15.61
C ALA A 434 5.23 -2.63 16.12
N PRO A 435 6.36 -2.04 15.71
CA PRO A 435 6.57 -0.62 15.89
C PRO A 435 5.48 0.17 15.13
N ALA A 436 5.29 1.43 15.51
CA ALA A 436 4.41 2.37 14.80
C ALA A 436 4.95 3.78 14.99
N VAL A 437 4.81 4.66 14.00
CA VAL A 437 5.32 6.03 14.10
C VAL A 437 4.67 6.76 15.28
N GLU A 438 5.49 7.39 16.10
CA GLU A 438 5.08 8.28 17.20
C GLU A 438 5.08 9.73 16.74
N TYR A 439 6.15 10.16 16.08
CA TYR A 439 6.23 11.49 15.52
C TYR A 439 7.13 11.56 14.29
N ILE A 440 6.90 12.60 13.48
CA ILE A 440 7.72 13.00 12.34
C ILE A 440 8.07 14.48 12.52
N ASP A 441 9.35 14.79 12.61
CA ASP A 441 9.85 16.16 12.76
C ASP A 441 10.59 16.60 11.49
N TRP A 442 9.84 17.26 10.60
CA TRP A 442 10.38 17.95 9.43
C TRP A 442 10.93 19.33 9.76
N THR A 443 10.99 19.71 11.04
CA THR A 443 11.65 20.97 11.39
C THR A 443 13.17 20.89 11.32
N VAL A 444 13.69 19.67 11.37
CA VAL A 444 15.09 19.30 11.30
C VAL A 444 15.30 18.22 10.25
N LEU A 445 16.43 18.27 9.53
CA LEU A 445 16.76 17.28 8.49
C LEU A 445 18.03 16.51 8.82
N GLN A 446 18.03 15.23 8.43
CA GLN A 446 19.23 14.41 8.32
C GLN A 446 19.99 14.74 7.02
N THR A 447 21.22 14.26 6.88
CA THR A 447 22.06 14.55 5.69
C THR A 447 21.55 13.90 4.41
N ASP A 448 20.66 12.91 4.51
CA ASP A 448 19.94 12.29 3.40
C ASP A 448 18.66 13.03 3.01
N GLY A 449 18.35 14.17 3.65
CA GLY A 449 17.14 14.95 3.39
C GLY A 449 15.91 14.48 4.16
N GLU A 450 16.00 13.37 4.90
CA GLU A 450 14.87 12.79 5.63
C GLU A 450 14.63 13.47 6.98
N PRO A 451 13.37 13.46 7.49
CA PRO A 451 13.06 14.05 8.78
C PRO A 451 13.57 13.16 9.92
N VAL A 452 13.54 13.70 11.13
CA VAL A 452 13.67 12.85 12.32
C VAL A 452 12.33 12.16 12.60
N VAL A 453 12.31 10.82 12.57
CA VAL A 453 11.13 10.01 12.87
C VAL A 453 11.37 9.21 14.15
N ALA A 454 10.41 9.20 15.07
CA ALA A 454 10.41 8.30 16.21
C ALA A 454 9.27 7.31 16.13
N TYR A 455 9.47 6.16 16.78
CA TYR A 455 8.55 5.03 16.74
C TYR A 455 8.23 4.55 18.15
N ARG A 456 6.97 4.19 18.36
CA ARG A 456 6.52 3.41 19.52
C ARG A 456 6.91 1.95 19.36
N GLY A 457 6.95 1.22 20.46
CA GLY A 457 7.07 -0.24 20.44
C GLY A 457 8.51 -0.78 20.48
N PHE A 458 9.51 0.09 20.53
CA PHE A 458 10.89 -0.28 20.82
C PHE A 458 11.22 -0.13 22.31
N ALA A 459 12.17 -0.94 22.80
CA ALA A 459 12.71 -0.81 24.15
C ALA A 459 13.64 0.41 24.30
N ASP A 460 14.42 0.69 23.25
CA ASP A 460 15.38 1.78 23.17
C ASP A 460 15.03 2.67 21.97
N ASP A 461 15.44 3.94 22.00
CA ASP A 461 15.21 4.91 20.91
C ASP A 461 16.06 4.61 19.65
N ASN A 462 16.69 3.44 19.57
CA ASN A 462 17.49 3.05 18.42
C ASN A 462 16.56 2.59 17.29
N LEU A 463 16.64 3.26 16.13
CA LEU A 463 15.79 3.01 14.96
C LEU A 463 16.30 1.83 14.11
N ASP A 464 16.60 0.72 14.77
CA ASP A 464 16.97 -0.52 14.10
C ASP A 464 15.75 -1.45 14.03
N PHE A 465 15.20 -1.61 12.83
CA PHE A 465 14.09 -2.53 12.55
C PHE A 465 14.55 -3.98 12.39
N SER A 466 15.86 -4.24 12.47
CA SER A 466 16.40 -5.59 12.42
C SER A 466 15.99 -6.43 13.64
N ALA A 467 16.15 -7.74 13.52
CA ALA A 467 15.91 -8.69 14.60
C ALA A 467 16.81 -8.49 15.84
N THR A 468 17.74 -7.52 15.85
CA THR A 468 18.60 -7.27 17.01
C THR A 468 17.98 -6.33 18.03
N ASN A 469 17.01 -5.50 17.62
CA ASN A 469 16.35 -4.55 18.51
C ASN A 469 15.20 -5.21 19.26
N LEU A 470 14.99 -4.85 20.53
CA LEU A 470 13.94 -5.43 21.35
C LEU A 470 12.63 -4.66 21.15
N LEU A 471 11.62 -5.35 20.63
CA LEU A 471 10.27 -4.85 20.50
C LEU A 471 9.48 -5.11 21.79
N THR A 472 8.96 -4.06 22.39
CA THR A 472 8.13 -4.09 23.60
C THR A 472 6.64 -3.97 23.30
N GLY A 473 6.29 -3.52 22.09
CA GLY A 473 4.91 -3.22 21.73
C GLY A 473 4.40 -1.91 22.37
N TYR A 474 3.15 -1.56 22.09
CA TYR A 474 2.51 -0.39 22.70
C TYR A 474 1.01 -0.58 22.87
N GLU A 475 0.46 0.12 23.86
CA GLU A 475 -0.98 0.22 24.10
C GLU A 475 -1.56 1.43 23.34
N PRO A 476 -2.55 1.24 22.46
CA PRO A 476 -3.20 2.35 21.76
C PRO A 476 -3.97 3.27 22.71
N LEU A 477 -4.04 4.56 22.38
CA LEU A 477 -4.91 5.48 23.09
C LEU A 477 -6.36 5.28 22.66
N LEU A 478 -7.27 5.20 23.61
CA LEU A 478 -8.70 5.12 23.31
C LEU A 478 -9.30 6.52 23.11
N LEU A 479 -9.83 6.81 21.92
CA LEU A 479 -10.47 8.08 21.60
C LEU A 479 -11.89 7.89 21.04
N PRO A 480 -12.77 8.90 21.18
CA PRO A 480 -14.12 8.84 20.61
C PRO A 480 -14.10 8.72 19.08
N ARG A 481 -14.83 7.73 18.56
CA ARG A 481 -15.13 7.50 17.15
C ARG A 481 -16.64 7.52 16.96
N GLU A 482 -17.14 8.32 16.03
CA GLU A 482 -18.56 8.32 15.67
C GLU A 482 -18.88 7.04 14.89
N THR A 483 -19.95 6.31 15.21
CA THR A 483 -20.38 5.10 14.50
C THR A 483 -21.43 5.42 13.43
N ALA A 484 -21.72 4.46 12.54
CA ALA A 484 -22.69 4.62 11.46
C ALA A 484 -24.10 5.10 11.88
N ASP A 485 -24.49 4.84 13.13
CA ASP A 485 -25.77 5.24 13.73
C ASP A 485 -25.69 6.57 14.50
N GLY A 486 -24.59 7.32 14.35
CA GLY A 486 -24.36 8.61 15.00
C GLY A 486 -24.04 8.54 16.50
N ARG A 487 -23.85 7.33 17.05
CA ARG A 487 -23.32 7.17 18.42
C ARG A 487 -21.82 7.40 18.45
N SER A 488 -21.26 7.53 19.65
CA SER A 488 -19.82 7.61 19.84
C SER A 488 -19.34 6.46 20.71
N GLN A 489 -18.31 5.76 20.25
CA GLN A 489 -17.62 4.70 20.97
C GLN A 489 -16.15 5.06 21.14
N LEU A 490 -15.53 4.63 22.23
CA LEU A 490 -14.07 4.68 22.35
C LEU A 490 -13.46 3.59 21.47
N ALA A 491 -12.52 3.95 20.61
CA ALA A 491 -11.78 3.05 19.74
C ALA A 491 -10.27 3.28 19.89
N PRO A 492 -9.41 2.28 19.61
CA PRO A 492 -7.96 2.43 19.70
C PRO A 492 -7.41 3.27 18.55
N TYR A 493 -6.51 4.20 18.89
CA TYR A 493 -5.78 5.05 17.95
C TYR A 493 -4.29 5.07 18.30
N ASN A 494 -3.46 5.12 17.26
CA ASN A 494 -2.10 5.63 17.39
C ASN A 494 -2.11 7.13 17.13
N LEU A 495 -1.64 7.92 18.09
CA LEU A 495 -1.48 9.36 17.91
C LEU A 495 -0.09 9.65 17.35
N ILE A 496 -0.09 10.24 16.15
CA ILE A 496 1.11 10.62 15.41
C ILE A 496 1.21 12.14 15.43
N THR A 497 2.33 12.66 15.93
CA THR A 497 2.60 14.10 15.91
C THR A 497 3.49 14.45 14.73
N ALA A 498 3.19 15.54 14.02
CA ALA A 498 4.04 16.03 12.95
C ALA A 498 4.38 17.51 13.18
N TRP A 499 5.66 17.85 13.11
CA TRP A 499 6.15 19.23 13.09
C TRP A 499 6.75 19.53 11.72
N TYR A 500 6.46 20.71 11.19
CA TYR A 500 6.86 21.11 9.85
C TYR A 500 6.80 22.62 9.69
N TRP A 501 7.53 23.11 8.69
CA TRP A 501 7.61 24.53 8.38
C TRP A 501 6.41 24.95 7.54
N VAL A 502 5.83 26.12 7.85
CA VAL A 502 4.79 26.75 7.02
C VAL A 502 5.21 28.16 6.61
N TYR A 503 4.79 28.58 5.42
CA TYR A 503 5.05 29.92 4.90
C TYR A 503 3.82 30.53 4.23
N GLY A 504 3.87 31.85 4.03
CA GLY A 504 2.86 32.61 3.30
C GLY A 504 1.58 32.91 4.10
N ASP A 505 0.70 33.69 3.46
CA ASP A 505 -0.66 33.99 3.92
C ASP A 505 -1.63 33.78 2.73
N PRO A 506 -2.49 32.74 2.76
CA PRO A 506 -2.65 31.74 3.83
C PRO A 506 -1.41 30.84 3.97
N GLN A 507 -1.20 30.33 5.18
CA GLN A 507 -0.10 29.40 5.49
C GLN A 507 -0.23 28.10 4.71
N ARG A 508 0.89 27.59 4.21
CA ARG A 508 1.02 26.26 3.57
C ARG A 508 2.41 25.67 3.87
N PRO A 509 2.63 24.35 3.73
CA PRO A 509 3.92 23.72 3.99
C PRO A 509 5.03 24.31 3.12
N VAL A 510 6.21 24.51 3.68
CA VAL A 510 7.40 24.90 2.90
C VAL A 510 7.77 23.75 1.95
N PRO A 511 8.02 24.02 0.65
CA PRO A 511 8.46 22.99 -0.28
C PRO A 511 9.73 22.29 0.20
N GLU A 512 9.79 20.98 0.01
CA GLU A 512 10.90 20.13 0.47
C GLU A 512 12.27 20.67 0.05
N ARG A 513 12.41 21.08 -1.23
CA ARG A 513 13.65 21.65 -1.78
C ARG A 513 14.20 22.82 -0.96
N ASP A 514 13.31 23.65 -0.41
CA ASP A 514 13.73 24.84 0.34
C ASP A 514 14.10 24.47 1.78
N LEU A 515 13.46 23.44 2.32
CA LEU A 515 13.83 22.87 3.60
C LEU A 515 15.23 22.24 3.51
N GLU A 516 15.50 21.44 2.47
CA GLU A 516 16.83 20.90 2.18
C GLU A 516 17.86 22.02 2.04
N ALA A 517 17.58 23.04 1.23
CA ALA A 517 18.49 24.17 1.02
C ALA A 517 18.80 24.97 2.31
N ALA A 518 17.89 24.97 3.29
CA ALA A 518 18.11 25.60 4.59
C ALA A 518 19.05 24.80 5.50
N TRP A 519 19.08 23.46 5.36
CA TRP A 519 19.85 22.57 6.22
C TRP A 519 21.18 22.11 5.59
N LEU A 520 21.20 21.89 4.29
CA LEU A 520 22.24 21.16 3.58
C LEU A 520 23.00 22.03 2.55
N ASP A 521 24.30 21.76 2.41
CA ASP A 521 25.19 22.25 1.35
C ASP A 521 25.78 21.03 0.61
N GLY A 522 25.05 20.53 -0.38
CA GLY A 522 25.35 19.24 -1.02
C GLY A 522 24.98 18.07 -0.11
N GLU A 523 25.93 17.16 0.13
CA GLU A 523 25.74 15.98 0.98
C GLU A 523 26.02 16.25 2.47
N ASP A 524 26.45 17.47 2.81
CA ASP A 524 26.85 17.88 4.16
C ASP A 524 25.90 18.94 4.71
N TYR A 525 25.92 19.14 6.04
CA TYR A 525 25.26 20.29 6.66
C TYR A 525 25.95 21.61 6.32
N HIS A 526 25.16 22.69 6.23
CA HIS A 526 25.73 24.05 6.27
C HIS A 526 26.66 24.21 7.49
N SER A 527 27.80 24.86 7.30
CA SER A 527 28.81 24.98 8.38
C SER A 527 28.29 25.67 9.66
N ASP A 528 27.34 26.60 9.51
CA ASP A 528 26.70 27.27 10.64
C ASP A 528 25.67 26.37 11.36
N VAL A 529 25.02 25.46 10.63
CA VAL A 529 24.13 24.42 11.20
C VAL A 529 24.98 23.44 12.02
N LEU A 530 26.02 22.86 11.43
CA LEU A 530 26.89 21.92 12.13
C LEU A 530 27.44 22.54 13.42
N LYS A 531 27.99 23.76 13.34
CA LYS A 531 28.54 24.47 14.51
C LYS A 531 27.52 24.75 15.62
N THR A 532 26.26 24.93 15.26
CA THR A 532 25.20 25.30 16.22
C THR A 532 24.55 24.08 16.86
N PHE A 533 24.47 22.97 16.13
CA PHE A 533 23.80 21.75 16.58
C PHE A 533 24.76 20.71 17.18
N ASP A 534 26.03 20.68 16.76
CA ASP A 534 27.05 19.74 17.25
C ASP A 534 27.47 20.10 18.69
N GLN A 535 26.79 19.50 19.67
CA GLN A 535 27.01 19.81 21.08
C GLN A 535 28.28 19.16 21.60
N ASN A 536 28.64 18.00 21.05
CA ASN A 536 29.77 17.19 21.51
C ASN A 536 31.09 17.54 20.78
N ASN A 537 31.03 18.34 19.70
CA ASN A 537 32.11 18.77 18.83
C ASN A 537 32.83 17.60 18.11
N ASP A 538 32.11 16.54 17.74
CA ASP A 538 32.65 15.39 17.02
C ASP A 538 32.56 15.53 15.49
N GLY A 539 31.93 16.61 15.01
CA GLY A 539 31.76 16.93 13.59
C GLY A 539 30.59 16.20 12.92
N LYS A 540 29.68 15.60 13.69
CA LYS A 540 28.46 14.94 13.21
C LYS A 540 27.26 15.38 14.03
N LEU A 541 26.07 15.30 13.44
CA LEU A 541 24.82 15.52 14.17
C LEU A 541 24.13 14.18 14.40
N THR A 542 23.87 13.88 15.67
CA THR A 542 23.02 12.75 16.06
C THR A 542 21.55 13.17 16.11
N THR A 543 20.63 12.21 16.09
CA THR A 543 19.19 12.47 16.27
C THR A 543 18.88 13.25 17.55
N GLY A 544 19.65 13.04 18.62
CA GLY A 544 19.49 13.79 19.88
C GLY A 544 19.95 15.26 19.80
N GLU A 545 20.81 15.60 18.83
CA GLU A 545 21.26 16.97 18.59
C GLU A 545 20.35 17.74 17.63
N LEU A 546 19.71 17.02 16.69
CA LEU A 546 18.70 17.51 15.74
C LEU A 546 17.38 17.84 16.45
N VAL A 547 17.38 18.94 17.19
CA VAL A 547 16.19 19.46 17.88
C VAL A 547 16.26 20.98 17.99
N LEU A 548 15.15 21.69 17.76
CA LEU A 548 15.03 23.14 17.90
C LEU A 548 14.71 23.56 19.35
N ASP A 549 15.64 23.31 20.27
CA ASP A 549 15.47 23.51 21.73
C ASP A 549 16.00 24.85 22.27
N THR A 550 16.59 25.70 21.43
CA THR A 550 17.12 27.01 21.83
C THR A 550 16.78 28.11 20.81
N ASP A 551 16.67 29.35 21.29
CA ASP A 551 16.47 30.51 20.41
C ASP A 551 17.59 30.64 19.37
N VAL A 552 18.81 30.24 19.68
CA VAL A 552 19.94 30.30 18.73
C VAL A 552 19.71 29.36 17.55
N LYS A 553 19.27 28.12 17.82
CA LYS A 553 18.94 27.14 16.79
C LYS A 553 17.75 27.58 15.95
N VAL A 554 16.70 28.11 16.58
CA VAL A 554 15.50 28.60 15.88
C VAL A 554 15.87 29.78 14.97
N ASN A 555 16.56 30.80 15.49
CA ASN A 555 16.92 32.00 14.72
C ASN A 555 17.92 31.75 13.58
N LEU A 556 18.62 30.61 13.57
CA LEU A 556 19.52 30.26 12.48
C LEU A 556 18.75 29.93 11.19
N LEU A 557 17.56 29.33 11.34
CA LEU A 557 16.80 28.75 10.25
C LEU A 557 15.56 29.59 9.85
N THR A 558 15.13 30.52 10.71
CA THR A 558 14.02 31.47 10.48
C THR A 558 14.52 32.84 10.08
#